data_AF-A0A1S0UHP4-F1
#
_entry.id   AF-A0A1S0UHP4-F1
#
_cell.length_a   1.000
_cell.length_b   1.000
_cell.length_c   1.000
_cell.angle_alpha   90.00
_cell.angle_beta   90.00
_cell.angle_gamma   90.00
#
_symmetry.space_group_name_H-M   'P 1'
#
loop_
_entity.id
_entity.type
_entity.pdbx_description
1 polymer ?
#
loop_
_entity_poly.entity_id
_entity_poly.type
_entity_poly.pdbx_seq_one_letter_code
_entity_poly.pdbx_strand_id
1 'polypeptide(L)'
;MLDNGLLLEWPELRRVIAEGRCELSLTSIPAGDRNPDINDEQLQDEIFSNTSLNYTELTRVELNILHTCVGKSSKLKKLILHSNALVHIPDNIGDLKELQFLDLSTNKLAGLPVTIGSLSHLSTLLLAHNKISLLPDMSSLVFLQHLDVSHNQLTEFPTSFPIQSKLHTLILNSNHIRELPIEVNSLSDNLKTVNLSDNEIVDLPFLFCNCKKIKTLELANNKFSDNRFKKLVEDPRHKTVALIDYLKKKASKTLIKNNDEGSKPNSARNNIDRDECVSNIPLITINYGKNSVLIERTKEMLEIRPYIVCCVLKDCSLNAEKIKQLLNIQNKLHSSVCEERTIASIGTHNFRRLQPPLIYGAVDPDVLMITPLHRHKKISGKELLSNLANEAELVRKKEKRNMVSNTYNLMWIRKIYWWK
;
A
#
# COMPACT_ATOMS: atom_id res chain seq x y z
N MET A 1 25.70 5.99 35.59
CA MET A 1 25.75 4.82 36.49
C MET A 1 24.42 4.82 37.19
N LEU A 2 23.48 4.00 36.72
CA LEU A 2 22.13 3.95 37.26
C LEU A 2 22.17 3.26 38.63
N ASP A 3 21.31 3.71 39.52
CA ASP A 3 21.21 3.30 40.91
C ASP A 3 20.70 1.85 40.95
N ASN A 4 21.62 0.89 40.91
CA ASN A 4 21.38 -0.57 40.80
C ASN A 4 20.58 -1.19 41.97
N GLY A 5 20.04 -0.38 42.90
CA GLY A 5 19.35 -0.85 44.10
C GLY A 5 18.14 -1.73 43.78
N LEU A 6 17.25 -1.27 42.89
CA LEU A 6 15.98 -1.95 42.60
C LEU A 6 16.14 -3.18 41.70
N LEU A 7 17.03 -3.13 40.70
CA LEU A 7 17.39 -4.28 39.86
C LEU A 7 17.95 -5.44 40.69
N LEU A 8 18.64 -5.15 41.80
CA LEU A 8 19.13 -6.16 42.73
C LEU A 8 17.99 -6.79 43.54
N GLU A 9 16.87 -6.13 43.73
CA GLU A 9 15.75 -6.65 44.53
C GLU A 9 14.95 -7.72 43.78
N TRP A 10 15.01 -7.74 42.45
CA TRP A 10 14.34 -8.72 41.60
C TRP A 10 15.27 -9.87 41.21
N PRO A 11 14.96 -11.14 41.54
CA PRO A 11 15.86 -12.28 41.30
C PRO A 11 16.29 -12.45 39.83
N GLU A 12 15.39 -12.24 38.88
CA GLU A 12 15.66 -12.37 37.45
C GLU A 12 16.54 -11.23 36.93
N LEU A 13 16.26 -10.00 37.35
CA LEU A 13 17.05 -8.81 36.98
C LEU A 13 18.43 -8.84 37.63
N ARG A 14 18.52 -9.26 38.89
CA ARG A 14 19.79 -9.52 39.60
C ARG A 14 20.64 -10.52 38.83
N ARG A 15 20.05 -11.62 38.34
CA ARG A 15 20.78 -12.62 37.53
C ARG A 15 21.28 -12.04 36.22
N VAL A 16 20.48 -11.20 35.55
CA VAL A 16 20.90 -10.51 34.33
C VAL A 16 22.16 -9.69 34.57
N ILE A 17 22.22 -8.93 35.67
CA ILE A 17 23.38 -8.10 36.00
C ILE A 17 24.57 -8.94 36.48
N ALA A 18 24.35 -9.85 37.43
CA ALA A 18 25.40 -10.63 38.07
C ALA A 18 26.14 -11.54 37.07
N GLU A 19 25.42 -12.08 36.09
CA GLU A 19 25.98 -12.99 35.09
C GLU A 19 26.21 -12.33 33.73
N GLY A 20 25.91 -11.03 33.58
CA GLY A 20 26.06 -10.30 32.32
C GLY A 20 25.21 -10.88 31.18
N ARG A 21 24.00 -11.36 31.49
CA ARG A 21 23.12 -11.97 30.49
C ARG A 21 22.56 -10.89 29.56
N CYS A 22 22.31 -11.29 28.32
CA CYS A 22 21.64 -10.45 27.32
C CYS A 22 20.14 -10.77 27.19
N GLU A 23 19.60 -11.65 28.03
CA GLU A 23 18.24 -12.17 27.91
C GLU A 23 17.50 -12.03 29.23
N LEU A 24 16.29 -11.48 29.17
CA LEU A 24 15.36 -11.36 30.28
C LEU A 24 14.01 -11.97 29.89
N SER A 25 13.49 -12.86 30.72
CA SER A 25 12.14 -13.41 30.57
C SER A 25 11.41 -13.33 31.92
N LEU A 26 10.34 -12.55 31.93
CA LEU A 26 9.43 -12.40 33.05
C LEU A 26 8.08 -12.96 32.60
N THR A 27 7.76 -14.16 33.10
CA THR A 27 6.51 -14.85 32.82
C THR A 27 5.71 -14.99 34.13
N SER A 28 4.39 -15.18 33.99
CA SER A 28 3.47 -15.79 34.96
C SER A 28 3.12 -15.09 36.28
N ILE A 29 3.81 -14.01 36.69
CA ILE A 29 3.48 -13.28 37.91
C ILE A 29 3.26 -11.80 37.58
N PRO A 30 2.07 -11.21 37.88
CA PRO A 30 1.81 -9.79 37.72
C PRO A 30 2.89 -8.93 38.40
N ALA A 31 3.25 -7.79 37.80
CA ALA A 31 4.31 -6.95 38.35
C ALA A 31 4.05 -6.53 39.81
N GLY A 32 2.80 -6.22 40.17
CA GLY A 32 2.41 -5.81 41.52
C GLY A 32 2.42 -6.93 42.57
N ASP A 33 2.42 -8.21 42.16
CA ASP A 33 2.51 -9.35 43.08
C ASP A 33 3.98 -9.75 43.34
N ARG A 34 4.92 -9.14 42.64
CA ARG A 34 6.36 -9.39 42.82
C ARG A 34 6.85 -8.51 43.97
N ASN A 35 7.63 -9.10 44.88
CA ASN A 35 8.23 -8.40 46.01
C ASN A 35 9.68 -8.07 45.66
N PRO A 36 10.11 -6.80 45.67
CA PRO A 36 9.43 -5.57 46.11
C PRO A 36 8.33 -5.05 45.16
N ASP A 37 7.31 -4.40 45.74
CA ASP A 37 6.24 -3.71 45.01
C ASP A 37 6.82 -2.48 44.29
N ILE A 38 6.95 -2.59 42.96
CA ILE A 38 7.46 -1.55 42.07
C ILE A 38 6.40 -1.30 41.01
N ASN A 39 6.15 -0.04 40.67
CA ASN A 39 5.20 0.28 39.61
C ASN A 39 5.73 -0.09 38.22
N ASP A 40 4.82 -0.29 37.26
CA ASP A 40 5.15 -0.72 35.89
C ASP A 40 6.14 0.22 35.18
N GLU A 41 6.07 1.52 35.44
CA GLU A 41 6.94 2.52 34.81
C GLU A 41 8.40 2.35 35.23
N GLN A 42 8.64 2.23 36.53
CA GLN A 42 9.97 2.00 37.10
C GLN A 42 10.54 0.66 36.63
N LEU A 43 9.72 -0.40 36.64
CA LEU A 43 10.14 -1.71 36.14
C LEU A 43 10.59 -1.64 34.67
N GLN A 44 9.78 -1.01 33.81
CA GLN A 44 10.12 -0.86 32.41
C GLN A 44 11.35 0.03 32.20
N ASP A 45 11.51 1.11 32.96
CA ASP A 45 12.68 1.98 32.84
C ASP A 45 13.97 1.24 33.19
N GLU A 46 13.97 0.41 34.23
CA GLU A 46 15.13 -0.40 34.61
C GLU A 46 15.45 -1.48 33.56
N ILE A 47 14.43 -2.17 33.06
CA ILE A 47 14.59 -3.19 32.01
C ILE A 47 15.17 -2.57 30.75
N PHE A 48 14.56 -1.48 30.25
CA PHE A 48 14.90 -0.93 28.95
C PHE A 48 16.11 0.03 28.99
N SER A 49 16.51 0.51 30.17
CA SER A 49 17.79 1.20 30.35
C SER A 49 18.99 0.25 30.28
N ASN A 50 18.78 -1.06 30.43
CA ASN A 50 19.84 -2.03 30.26
C ASN A 50 20.19 -2.24 28.77
N THR A 51 21.21 -1.52 28.33
CA THR A 51 21.70 -1.55 26.93
C THR A 51 22.34 -2.87 26.48
N SER A 52 22.48 -3.87 27.37
CA SER A 52 23.04 -5.18 27.01
C SER A 52 22.00 -6.19 26.54
N LEU A 53 20.71 -5.96 26.82
CA LEU A 53 19.65 -6.90 26.48
C LEU A 53 19.40 -6.96 24.97
N ASN A 54 19.40 -8.19 24.44
CA ASN A 54 19.04 -8.52 23.07
C ASN A 54 17.68 -9.25 23.00
N TYR A 55 17.21 -9.80 24.11
CA TYR A 55 15.94 -10.51 24.26
C TYR A 55 15.23 -10.04 25.52
N THR A 56 14.01 -9.56 25.36
CA THR A 56 13.13 -9.20 26.48
C THR A 56 11.77 -9.81 26.24
N GLU A 57 11.33 -10.63 27.20
CA GLU A 57 10.00 -11.22 27.23
C GLU A 57 9.29 -10.81 28.52
N LEU A 58 8.15 -10.14 28.38
CA LEU A 58 7.26 -9.76 29.47
C LEU A 58 5.88 -10.31 29.14
N THR A 59 5.60 -11.53 29.61
CA THR A 59 4.38 -12.28 29.25
C THR A 59 3.51 -12.50 30.48
N ARG A 60 2.22 -12.12 30.39
CA ARG A 60 1.26 -12.22 31.51
C ARG A 60 1.72 -11.44 32.76
N VAL A 61 2.31 -10.28 32.53
CA VAL A 61 2.73 -9.34 33.60
C VAL A 61 1.63 -8.27 33.82
N GLU A 62 0.53 -8.35 33.06
CA GLU A 62 -0.63 -7.45 33.13
C GLU A 62 -0.34 -6.00 32.71
N LEU A 63 0.68 -5.82 31.86
CA LEU A 63 1.05 -4.49 31.37
C LEU A 63 -0.10 -3.84 30.60
N ASN A 64 -0.56 -2.69 31.09
CA ASN A 64 -1.58 -1.88 30.42
C ASN A 64 -0.97 -0.87 29.44
N ILE A 65 0.23 -0.38 29.75
CA ILE A 65 0.94 0.66 29.00
C ILE A 65 2.40 0.23 28.80
N LEU A 66 2.89 0.37 27.57
CA LEU A 66 4.31 0.30 27.26
C LEU A 66 4.87 1.73 27.29
N HIS A 67 5.80 2.00 28.21
CA HIS A 67 6.40 3.33 28.40
C HIS A 67 7.44 3.63 27.32
N THR A 68 7.71 4.93 27.11
CA THR A 68 8.64 5.44 26.08
C THR A 68 10.08 5.00 26.28
N CYS A 69 10.44 4.57 27.50
CA CYS A 69 11.75 4.02 27.84
C CYS A 69 12.13 2.80 27.00
N VAL A 70 11.17 2.10 26.39
CA VAL A 70 11.41 1.00 25.44
C VAL A 70 12.42 1.38 24.35
N GLY A 71 12.39 2.64 23.87
CA GLY A 71 13.31 3.12 22.82
C GLY A 71 14.78 3.19 23.24
N LYS A 72 15.10 3.12 24.54
CA LYS A 72 16.47 3.15 25.06
C LYS A 72 17.25 1.86 24.75
N SER A 73 16.56 0.74 24.52
CA SER A 73 17.15 -0.59 24.29
C SER A 73 17.66 -0.79 22.85
N SER A 74 18.69 -0.04 22.45
CA SER A 74 19.18 -0.02 21.06
C SER A 74 19.67 -1.36 20.50
N LYS A 75 20.09 -2.31 21.35
CA LYS A 75 20.58 -3.64 20.96
C LYS A 75 19.49 -4.73 20.97
N LEU A 76 18.25 -4.37 21.27
CA LEU A 76 17.17 -5.34 21.40
C LEU A 76 16.83 -5.95 20.04
N LYS A 77 16.91 -7.28 19.94
CA LYS A 77 16.63 -8.05 18.72
C LYS A 77 15.28 -8.76 18.79
N LYS A 78 14.84 -9.12 19.99
CA LYS A 78 13.57 -9.80 20.22
C LYS A 78 12.83 -9.15 21.39
N LEU A 79 11.60 -8.72 21.12
CA LEU A 79 10.69 -8.18 22.12
C LEU A 79 9.38 -8.96 22.10
N ILE A 80 9.06 -9.60 23.22
CA ILE A 80 7.84 -10.40 23.38
C ILE A 80 7.01 -9.77 24.51
N LEU A 81 5.83 -9.28 24.15
CA LEU A 81 4.86 -8.67 25.06
C LEU A 81 3.50 -9.38 24.96
N HIS A 82 3.54 -10.67 24.66
CA HIS A 82 2.39 -11.54 24.48
C HIS A 82 1.53 -11.65 25.77
N SER A 83 0.21 -11.76 25.62
CA SER A 83 -0.73 -11.94 26.74
C SER A 83 -0.62 -10.87 27.82
N ASN A 84 -0.69 -9.60 27.43
CA ASN A 84 -0.84 -8.47 28.36
C ASN A 84 -2.15 -7.73 28.08
N ALA A 85 -2.31 -6.54 28.64
CA ALA A 85 -3.48 -5.70 28.47
C ALA A 85 -3.17 -4.40 27.70
N LEU A 86 -2.09 -4.40 26.89
CA LEU A 86 -1.60 -3.19 26.21
C LEU A 86 -2.67 -2.60 25.29
N VAL A 87 -2.93 -1.31 25.45
CA VAL A 87 -3.91 -0.56 24.63
C VAL A 87 -3.23 0.20 23.49
N HIS A 88 -2.01 0.69 23.73
CA HIS A 88 -1.21 1.44 22.77
C HIS A 88 0.27 1.07 22.84
N ILE A 89 0.98 1.28 21.73
CA ILE A 89 2.44 1.17 21.63
C ILE A 89 2.99 2.59 21.38
N PRO A 90 4.00 3.05 22.14
CA PRO A 90 4.57 4.38 21.98
C PRO A 90 5.39 4.48 20.68
N ASP A 91 5.49 5.70 20.14
CA ASP A 91 6.26 5.96 18.91
C ASP A 91 7.74 5.55 19.03
N ASN A 92 8.31 5.59 20.24
CA ASN A 92 9.68 5.18 20.54
C ASN A 92 9.98 3.70 20.24
N ILE A 93 8.96 2.86 19.99
CA ILE A 93 9.21 1.52 19.46
C ILE A 93 10.05 1.57 18.16
N GLY A 94 9.87 2.63 17.36
CA GLY A 94 10.61 2.83 16.10
C GLY A 94 12.11 3.09 16.29
N ASP A 95 12.57 3.35 17.51
CA ASP A 95 13.99 3.57 17.83
C ASP A 95 14.79 2.26 17.92
N LEU A 96 14.10 1.11 18.02
CA LEU A 96 14.69 -0.23 18.10
C LEU A 96 15.23 -0.73 16.75
N LYS A 97 16.29 -0.09 16.23
CA LYS A 97 16.79 -0.34 14.87
C LYS A 97 17.32 -1.76 14.64
N GLU A 98 17.70 -2.49 15.68
CA GLU A 98 18.14 -3.89 15.60
C GLU A 98 17.03 -4.92 15.79
N LEU A 99 15.79 -4.49 16.01
CA LEU A 99 14.69 -5.41 16.31
C LEU A 99 14.35 -6.29 15.11
N GLN A 100 14.36 -7.61 15.33
CA GLN A 100 14.11 -8.64 14.33
C GLN A 100 12.80 -9.38 14.57
N PHE A 101 12.35 -9.47 15.82
CA PHE A 101 11.15 -10.17 16.23
C PHE A 101 10.36 -9.31 17.21
N LEU A 102 9.09 -9.06 16.89
CA LEU A 102 8.17 -8.33 17.75
C LEU A 102 6.87 -9.13 17.87
N ASP A 103 6.54 -9.53 19.09
CA ASP A 103 5.28 -10.19 19.43
C ASP A 103 4.46 -9.32 20.38
N LEU A 104 3.32 -8.86 19.90
CA LEU A 104 2.32 -8.08 20.61
C LEU A 104 0.97 -8.82 20.64
N SER A 105 0.97 -10.13 20.40
CA SER A 105 -0.25 -10.94 20.33
C SER A 105 -0.98 -10.99 21.66
N THR A 106 -2.31 -11.19 21.62
CA THR A 106 -3.16 -11.29 22.81
C THR A 106 -3.04 -10.04 23.69
N ASN A 107 -3.34 -8.88 23.12
CA ASN A 107 -3.40 -7.59 23.79
C ASN A 107 -4.73 -6.89 23.44
N LYS A 108 -4.85 -5.59 23.75
CA LYS A 108 -6.05 -4.77 23.47
C LYS A 108 -5.75 -3.65 22.46
N LEU A 109 -4.75 -3.84 21.60
CA LEU A 109 -4.28 -2.80 20.68
C LEU A 109 -5.35 -2.45 19.64
N ALA A 110 -5.71 -1.16 19.55
CA ALA A 110 -6.61 -0.66 18.52
C ALA A 110 -5.89 -0.28 17.20
N GLY A 111 -4.57 -0.08 17.27
CA GLY A 111 -3.72 0.32 16.15
C GLY A 111 -2.26 0.32 16.56
N LEU A 112 -1.38 0.64 15.60
CA LEU A 112 0.06 0.71 15.79
C LEU A 112 0.59 2.10 15.40
N PRO A 113 1.65 2.58 16.05
CA PRO A 113 2.28 3.84 15.67
C PRO A 113 2.88 3.74 14.27
N VAL A 114 2.90 4.86 13.54
CA VAL A 114 3.49 4.93 12.19
C VAL A 114 4.99 4.60 12.22
N THR A 115 5.65 4.84 13.35
CA THR A 115 7.07 4.56 13.54
C THR A 115 7.42 3.08 13.50
N ILE A 116 6.44 2.17 13.61
CA ILE A 116 6.70 0.72 13.45
C ILE A 116 7.27 0.41 12.07
N GLY A 117 6.91 1.19 11.04
CA GLY A 117 7.50 1.08 9.70
C GLY A 117 9.00 1.37 9.67
N SER A 118 9.56 2.05 10.67
CA SER A 118 10.99 2.36 10.77
C SER A 118 11.87 1.19 11.23
N LEU A 119 11.26 0.07 11.60
CA LEU A 119 11.95 -1.14 12.06
C LEU A 119 12.52 -1.94 10.89
N SER A 120 13.54 -1.39 10.23
CA SER A 120 14.05 -1.92 8.97
C SER A 120 14.51 -3.38 9.04
N HIS A 121 15.03 -3.84 10.19
CA HIS A 121 15.49 -5.23 10.39
C HIS A 121 14.39 -6.21 10.84
N LEU A 122 13.15 -5.75 11.01
CA LEU A 122 12.07 -6.59 11.51
C LEU A 122 11.77 -7.71 10.52
N SER A 123 11.87 -8.95 10.99
CA SER A 123 11.63 -10.15 10.20
C SER A 123 10.29 -10.79 10.52
N THR A 124 9.82 -10.65 11.77
CA THR A 124 8.59 -11.25 12.26
C THR A 124 7.82 -10.24 13.09
N LEU A 125 6.55 -10.04 12.74
CA LEU A 125 5.61 -9.20 13.46
C LEU A 125 4.35 -10.00 13.76
N LEU A 126 4.09 -10.24 15.05
CA LEU A 126 2.91 -10.96 15.53
C LEU A 126 1.97 -10.00 16.27
N LEU A 127 0.75 -9.91 15.77
CA LEU A 127 -0.31 -8.99 16.22
C LEU A 127 -1.63 -9.74 16.46
N ALA A 128 -1.61 -11.07 16.44
CA ALA A 128 -2.78 -11.91 16.58
C ALA A 128 -3.58 -11.59 17.85
N HIS A 129 -4.92 -11.71 17.80
CA HIS A 129 -5.80 -11.48 18.95
C HIS A 129 -5.65 -10.06 19.55
N ASN A 130 -5.92 -9.05 18.73
CA ASN A 130 -5.99 -7.65 19.14
C ASN A 130 -7.29 -7.02 18.61
N LYS A 131 -7.39 -5.69 18.62
CA LYS A 131 -8.54 -4.91 18.12
C LYS A 131 -8.14 -3.99 16.97
N ILE A 132 -7.11 -4.37 16.20
CA ILE A 132 -6.51 -3.51 15.17
C ILE A 132 -7.48 -3.38 14.00
N SER A 133 -7.87 -2.15 13.67
CA SER A 133 -8.74 -1.85 12.52
C SER A 133 -7.96 -1.46 11.26
N LEU A 134 -6.74 -0.94 11.42
CA LEU A 134 -5.87 -0.51 10.33
C LEU A 134 -4.39 -0.75 10.69
N LEU A 135 -3.60 -1.17 9.70
CA LEU A 135 -2.14 -1.23 9.82
C LEU A 135 -1.49 0.06 9.29
N PRO A 136 -0.41 0.56 9.93
CA PRO A 136 0.34 1.71 9.45
C PRO A 136 1.13 1.39 8.17
N ASP A 137 1.79 2.41 7.62
CA ASP A 137 2.70 2.21 6.49
C ASP A 137 3.86 1.27 6.86
N MET A 138 3.96 0.15 6.15
CA MET A 138 5.00 -0.87 6.32
C MET A 138 5.97 -0.90 5.13
N SER A 139 5.96 0.13 4.26
CA SER A 139 6.80 0.24 3.07
C SER A 139 8.31 0.15 3.35
N SER A 140 8.73 0.46 4.57
CA SER A 140 10.13 0.44 5.02
C SER A 140 10.54 -0.88 5.72
N LEU A 141 9.62 -1.83 5.93
CA LEU A 141 9.90 -3.14 6.53
C LEU A 141 10.49 -4.14 5.51
N VAL A 142 11.64 -3.79 4.94
CA VAL A 142 12.27 -4.51 3.82
C VAL A 142 12.70 -5.95 4.14
N PHE A 143 12.85 -6.29 5.42
CA PHE A 143 13.20 -7.64 5.88
C PHE A 143 12.03 -8.46 6.43
N LEU A 144 10.80 -7.94 6.42
CA LEU A 144 9.65 -8.64 6.98
C LEU A 144 9.35 -9.92 6.18
N GLN A 145 9.31 -11.05 6.88
CA GLN A 145 9.10 -12.39 6.32
C GLN A 145 7.80 -13.03 6.82
N HIS A 146 7.40 -12.72 8.04
CA HIS A 146 6.21 -13.26 8.69
C HIS A 146 5.40 -12.13 9.32
N LEU A 147 4.14 -12.03 8.90
CA LEU A 147 3.17 -11.12 9.46
C LEU A 147 1.92 -11.90 9.85
N ASP A 148 1.57 -11.85 11.13
CA ASP A 148 0.33 -12.41 11.66
C ASP A 148 -0.50 -11.30 12.29
N VAL A 149 -1.67 -11.03 11.69
CA VAL A 149 -2.67 -10.07 12.20
C VAL A 149 -4.03 -10.77 12.28
N SER A 150 -4.03 -12.08 12.55
CA SER A 150 -5.26 -12.86 12.75
C SER A 150 -6.06 -12.37 13.96
N HIS A 151 -7.36 -12.65 13.96
CA HIS A 151 -8.25 -12.28 15.08
C HIS A 151 -8.15 -10.79 15.45
N ASN A 152 -8.37 -9.94 14.45
CA ASN A 152 -8.37 -8.48 14.57
C ASN A 152 -9.65 -7.91 13.93
N GLN A 153 -9.69 -6.60 13.69
CA GLN A 153 -10.86 -5.89 13.15
C GLN A 153 -10.56 -5.23 11.80
N LEU A 154 -9.60 -5.77 11.03
CA LEU A 154 -9.20 -5.18 9.75
C LEU A 154 -10.37 -5.24 8.75
N THR A 155 -10.77 -4.09 8.22
CA THR A 155 -11.79 -4.01 7.15
C THR A 155 -11.18 -4.00 5.75
N GLU A 156 -9.91 -3.62 5.66
CA GLU A 156 -9.16 -3.49 4.41
C GLU A 156 -7.92 -4.38 4.41
N PHE A 157 -7.55 -4.89 3.24
CA PHE A 157 -6.30 -5.62 3.07
C PHE A 157 -5.10 -4.66 3.11
N PRO A 158 -4.00 -5.00 3.82
CA PRO A 158 -2.84 -4.12 3.87
C PRO A 158 -2.18 -3.97 2.49
N THR A 159 -1.99 -2.73 2.04
CA THR A 159 -1.41 -2.43 0.72
C THR A 159 -0.01 -1.84 0.78
N SER A 160 0.36 -1.25 1.92
CA SER A 160 1.61 -0.51 2.13
C SER A 160 2.79 -1.43 2.45
N PHE A 161 3.19 -2.26 1.50
CA PHE A 161 4.36 -3.14 1.61
C PHE A 161 5.53 -2.64 0.74
N PRO A 162 6.78 -3.03 1.07
CA PRO A 162 7.93 -2.72 0.23
C PRO A 162 7.78 -3.32 -1.17
N ILE A 163 8.30 -2.62 -2.20
CA ILE A 163 8.25 -3.07 -3.61
C ILE A 163 8.88 -4.46 -3.79
N GLN A 164 9.97 -4.75 -3.06
CA GLN A 164 10.67 -6.03 -3.05
C GLN A 164 10.43 -6.77 -1.73
N SER A 165 9.16 -6.98 -1.40
CA SER A 165 8.76 -7.60 -0.14
C SER A 165 9.38 -9.00 0.00
N LYS A 166 9.99 -9.26 1.17
CA LYS A 166 10.47 -10.59 1.57
C LYS A 166 9.41 -11.40 2.30
N LEU A 167 8.15 -10.96 2.28
CA LEU A 167 7.06 -11.60 3.01
C LEU A 167 6.78 -12.98 2.41
N HIS A 168 6.89 -14.01 3.25
CA HIS A 168 6.62 -15.39 2.88
C HIS A 168 5.33 -15.91 3.52
N THR A 169 4.99 -15.40 4.70
CA THR A 169 3.81 -15.82 5.46
C THR A 169 2.98 -14.60 5.83
N LEU A 170 1.71 -14.61 5.42
CA LEU A 170 0.74 -13.57 5.72
C LEU A 170 -0.53 -14.21 6.29
N ILE A 171 -0.77 -14.00 7.58
CA ILE A 171 -1.92 -14.55 8.29
C ILE A 171 -2.85 -13.39 8.65
N LEU A 172 -4.07 -13.43 8.13
CA LEU A 172 -5.10 -12.39 8.23
C LEU A 172 -6.47 -13.00 8.56
N ASN A 173 -6.52 -14.26 9.01
CA ASN A 173 -7.79 -14.92 9.28
C ASN A 173 -8.56 -14.27 10.44
N SER A 174 -9.88 -14.43 10.45
CA SER A 174 -10.76 -13.87 11.48
C SER A 174 -10.62 -12.35 11.57
N ASN A 175 -10.86 -11.69 10.45
CA ASN A 175 -10.94 -10.22 10.29
C ASN A 175 -12.23 -9.86 9.51
N HIS A 176 -12.39 -8.59 9.12
CA HIS A 176 -13.56 -8.09 8.38
C HIS A 176 -13.20 -7.65 6.95
N ILE A 177 -12.16 -8.22 6.34
CA ILE A 177 -11.66 -7.81 5.02
C ILE A 177 -12.71 -8.15 3.95
N ARG A 178 -13.13 -7.16 3.17
CA ARG A 178 -14.17 -7.32 2.13
C ARG A 178 -13.64 -7.47 0.72
N GLU A 179 -12.51 -6.83 0.44
CA GLU A 179 -11.95 -6.73 -0.90
C GLU A 179 -10.43 -6.87 -0.86
N LEU A 180 -9.88 -7.39 -1.96
CA LEU A 180 -8.45 -7.56 -2.17
C LEU A 180 -8.04 -6.70 -3.37
N PRO A 181 -7.21 -5.66 -3.18
CA PRO A 181 -6.81 -4.79 -4.26
C PRO A 181 -5.99 -5.54 -5.32
N ILE A 182 -6.22 -5.21 -6.58
CA ILE A 182 -5.52 -5.81 -7.73
C ILE A 182 -4.05 -5.33 -7.76
N GLU A 183 -3.77 -4.20 -7.12
CA GLU A 183 -2.53 -3.45 -7.16
C GLU A 183 -1.39 -4.04 -6.30
N VAL A 184 -1.66 -5.00 -5.40
CA VAL A 184 -0.65 -5.50 -4.43
C VAL A 184 0.32 -6.55 -5.03
N ASN A 185 0.64 -6.41 -6.31
CA ASN A 185 1.52 -7.36 -7.02
C ASN A 185 2.94 -7.42 -6.41
N SER A 186 3.34 -6.46 -5.57
CA SER A 186 4.60 -6.44 -4.80
C SER A 186 4.78 -7.63 -3.85
N LEU A 187 3.70 -8.28 -3.43
CA LEU A 187 3.76 -9.46 -2.55
C LEU A 187 3.94 -10.79 -3.32
N SER A 188 3.73 -10.80 -4.64
CA SER A 188 3.56 -12.03 -5.41
C SER A 188 4.83 -12.90 -5.55
N ASP A 189 6.01 -12.32 -5.40
CA ASP A 189 7.27 -13.02 -5.68
C ASP A 189 7.72 -14.00 -4.58
N ASN A 190 7.34 -13.73 -3.32
CA ASN A 190 7.86 -14.47 -2.16
C ASN A 190 6.80 -15.14 -1.28
N LEU A 191 5.52 -14.78 -1.42
CA LEU A 191 4.46 -15.40 -0.63
C LEU A 191 4.40 -16.92 -0.84
N LYS A 192 4.42 -17.64 0.29
CA LYS A 192 4.32 -19.10 0.39
C LYS A 192 3.04 -19.52 1.10
N THR A 193 2.66 -18.81 2.15
CA THR A 193 1.51 -19.13 2.98
C THR A 193 0.67 -17.88 3.15
N VAL A 194 -0.60 -17.98 2.74
CA VAL A 194 -1.59 -16.93 2.94
C VAL A 194 -2.81 -17.54 3.61
N ASN A 195 -3.22 -16.96 4.74
CA ASN A 195 -4.48 -17.32 5.38
C ASN A 195 -5.39 -16.10 5.46
N LEU A 196 -6.50 -16.17 4.75
CA LEU A 196 -7.57 -15.17 4.68
C LEU A 196 -8.92 -15.78 5.05
N SER A 197 -8.91 -16.93 5.75
CA SER A 197 -10.13 -17.56 6.22
C SER A 197 -10.90 -16.67 7.21
N ASP A 198 -12.20 -16.90 7.36
CA ASP A 198 -13.05 -16.15 8.31
C ASP A 198 -12.96 -14.64 8.09
N ASN A 199 -13.24 -14.21 6.85
CA ASN A 199 -13.29 -12.81 6.44
C ASN A 199 -14.60 -12.53 5.68
N GLU A 200 -14.74 -11.34 5.13
CA GLU A 200 -15.95 -10.90 4.43
C GLU A 200 -15.75 -10.76 2.92
N ILE A 201 -14.78 -11.50 2.35
CA ILE A 201 -14.37 -11.31 0.95
C ILE A 201 -15.50 -11.75 0.01
N VAL A 202 -15.95 -10.83 -0.85
CA VAL A 202 -17.06 -11.06 -1.79
C VAL A 202 -16.57 -11.49 -3.18
N ASP A 203 -15.46 -10.91 -3.63
CA ASP A 203 -14.93 -11.09 -4.97
C ASP A 203 -13.78 -12.10 -5.06
N LEU A 204 -13.51 -12.59 -6.27
CA LEU A 204 -12.45 -13.56 -6.51
C LEU A 204 -11.05 -12.94 -6.35
N PRO A 205 -10.15 -13.52 -5.55
CA PRO A 205 -8.85 -12.94 -5.20
C PRO A 205 -7.78 -13.17 -6.28
N PHE A 206 -7.87 -12.44 -7.40
CA PHE A 206 -6.95 -12.62 -8.53
C PHE A 206 -5.49 -12.28 -8.22
N LEU A 207 -5.21 -11.56 -7.13
CA LEU A 207 -3.87 -11.25 -6.64
C LEU A 207 -2.96 -12.50 -6.55
N PHE A 208 -3.52 -13.64 -6.15
CA PHE A 208 -2.76 -14.87 -5.95
C PHE A 208 -2.47 -15.66 -7.23
N CYS A 209 -3.05 -15.27 -8.38
CA CYS A 209 -2.78 -15.91 -9.67
C CYS A 209 -1.30 -15.82 -10.08
N ASN A 210 -0.64 -14.73 -9.70
CA ASN A 210 0.75 -14.44 -10.04
C ASN A 210 1.75 -14.97 -9.00
N CYS A 211 1.27 -15.48 -7.85
CA CYS A 211 2.13 -15.96 -6.78
C CYS A 211 2.77 -17.29 -7.16
N LYS A 212 4.05 -17.27 -7.58
CA LYS A 212 4.76 -18.47 -8.08
C LYS A 212 5.16 -19.46 -6.97
N LYS A 213 5.33 -18.97 -5.75
CA LYS A 213 5.85 -19.75 -4.60
C LYS A 213 4.79 -20.16 -3.59
N ILE A 214 3.52 -19.84 -3.84
CA ILE A 214 2.43 -20.11 -2.92
C ILE A 214 2.21 -21.62 -2.79
N LYS A 215 2.20 -22.09 -1.55
CA LYS A 215 2.02 -23.50 -1.17
C LYS A 215 0.69 -23.71 -0.45
N THR A 216 0.29 -22.72 0.34
CA THR A 216 -0.92 -22.76 1.16
C THR A 216 -1.69 -21.46 0.96
N LEU A 217 -2.96 -21.58 0.59
CA LEU A 217 -3.89 -20.48 0.40
C LEU A 217 -5.21 -20.87 1.06
N GLU A 218 -5.44 -20.37 2.26
CA GLU A 218 -6.68 -20.62 3.00
C GLU A 218 -7.64 -19.46 2.79
N LEU A 219 -8.82 -19.77 2.25
CA LEU A 219 -9.87 -18.79 1.93
C LEU A 219 -11.24 -19.18 2.51
N ALA A 220 -11.29 -20.22 3.35
CA ALA A 220 -12.52 -20.75 3.93
C ALA A 220 -13.32 -19.66 4.66
N ASN A 221 -14.64 -19.86 4.79
CA ASN A 221 -15.51 -18.96 5.55
C ASN A 221 -15.43 -17.48 5.08
N ASN A 222 -15.61 -17.27 3.78
CA ASN A 222 -15.74 -15.95 3.17
C ASN A 222 -17.11 -15.79 2.47
N LYS A 223 -17.41 -14.58 1.98
CA LYS A 223 -18.69 -14.22 1.37
C LYS A 223 -18.67 -14.28 -0.16
N PHE A 224 -17.89 -15.18 -0.76
CA PHE A 224 -17.73 -15.28 -2.20
C PHE A 224 -19.06 -15.45 -2.94
N SER A 225 -19.28 -14.61 -3.96
CA SER A 225 -20.48 -14.65 -4.81
C SER A 225 -20.55 -15.89 -5.72
N ASP A 226 -19.40 -16.43 -6.14
CA ASP A 226 -19.33 -17.65 -6.96
C ASP A 226 -19.52 -18.91 -6.11
N ASN A 227 -20.74 -19.45 -6.10
CA ASN A 227 -21.10 -20.68 -5.37
C ASN A 227 -20.20 -21.88 -5.69
N ARG A 228 -19.65 -21.98 -6.92
CA ARG A 228 -18.75 -23.08 -7.27
C ARG A 228 -17.38 -22.88 -6.62
N PHE A 229 -16.88 -21.66 -6.62
CA PHE A 229 -15.63 -21.32 -5.94
C PHE A 229 -15.76 -21.48 -4.43
N LYS A 230 -16.88 -21.02 -3.86
CA LYS A 230 -17.20 -21.20 -2.44
C LYS A 230 -17.11 -22.66 -2.00
N LYS A 231 -17.78 -23.58 -2.71
CA LYS A 231 -17.69 -25.02 -2.43
C LYS A 231 -16.28 -25.59 -2.56
N LEU A 232 -15.49 -25.09 -3.51
CA LEU A 232 -14.11 -25.54 -3.71
C LEU A 232 -13.20 -25.09 -2.56
N VAL A 233 -13.43 -23.89 -2.05
CA VAL A 233 -12.66 -23.30 -0.93
C VAL A 233 -13.07 -23.89 0.41
N GLU A 234 -14.34 -24.25 0.59
CA GLU A 234 -14.87 -24.90 1.81
C GLU A 234 -14.47 -26.38 1.93
N ASP A 235 -13.95 -27.01 0.88
CA ASP A 235 -13.49 -28.40 0.94
C ASP A 235 -12.21 -28.47 1.79
N PRO A 236 -12.20 -29.21 2.93
CA PRO A 236 -11.02 -29.31 3.79
C PRO A 236 -9.84 -30.04 3.13
N ARG A 237 -10.04 -30.69 1.97
CA ARG A 237 -9.00 -31.37 1.19
C ARG A 237 -8.63 -30.62 -0.09
N HIS A 238 -9.08 -29.37 -0.25
CA HIS A 238 -8.75 -28.59 -1.42
C HIS A 238 -7.24 -28.43 -1.56
N LYS A 239 -6.76 -28.51 -2.80
CA LYS A 239 -5.35 -28.23 -3.11
C LYS A 239 -5.24 -26.78 -3.52
N THR A 240 -4.26 -26.05 -2.99
CA THR A 240 -3.98 -24.65 -3.36
C THR A 240 -3.80 -24.46 -4.87
N VAL A 241 -3.20 -25.44 -5.56
CA VAL A 241 -3.07 -25.43 -7.03
C VAL A 241 -4.43 -25.38 -7.72
N ALA A 242 -5.41 -26.15 -7.24
CA ALA A 242 -6.75 -26.18 -7.83
C ALA A 242 -7.48 -24.84 -7.67
N LEU A 243 -7.29 -24.14 -6.54
CA LEU A 243 -7.80 -22.78 -6.34
C LEU A 243 -7.18 -21.81 -7.35
N ILE A 244 -5.85 -21.84 -7.49
CA ILE A 244 -5.13 -20.95 -8.41
C ILE A 244 -5.52 -21.20 -9.87
N ASP A 245 -5.66 -22.47 -10.28
CA ASP A 245 -6.09 -22.81 -11.63
C ASP A 245 -7.52 -22.36 -11.90
N TYR A 246 -8.42 -22.47 -10.91
CA TYR A 246 -9.77 -21.92 -11.01
C TYR A 246 -9.75 -20.39 -11.21
N LEU A 247 -8.96 -19.69 -10.38
CA LEU A 247 -8.81 -18.24 -10.46
C LEU A 247 -8.22 -17.80 -11.80
N LYS A 248 -7.16 -18.47 -12.29
CA LYS A 248 -6.55 -18.20 -13.60
C LYS A 248 -7.53 -18.38 -14.76
N LYS A 249 -8.32 -19.46 -14.74
CA LYS A 249 -9.34 -19.74 -15.77
C LYS A 249 -10.48 -18.73 -15.76
N LYS A 250 -10.83 -18.18 -14.59
CA LYS A 250 -11.82 -17.11 -14.46
C LYS A 250 -11.25 -15.76 -14.89
N ALA A 251 -10.03 -15.42 -14.47
CA ALA A 251 -9.34 -14.19 -14.84
C ALA A 251 -9.23 -14.04 -16.37
N SER A 252 -8.81 -15.09 -17.06
CA SER A 252 -8.68 -15.09 -18.53
C SER A 252 -10.04 -14.95 -19.24
N LYS A 253 -11.13 -15.45 -18.67
CA LYS A 253 -12.49 -15.22 -19.21
C LYS A 253 -13.01 -13.81 -18.99
N THR A 254 -12.68 -13.17 -17.86
CA THR A 254 -13.03 -11.77 -17.60
C THR A 254 -12.30 -10.83 -18.56
N LEU A 255 -11.03 -11.10 -18.87
CA LEU A 255 -10.25 -10.36 -19.88
C LEU A 255 -10.84 -10.48 -21.29
N ILE A 256 -11.37 -11.66 -21.66
CA ILE A 256 -12.01 -11.88 -22.96
C ILE A 256 -13.39 -11.18 -23.01
N LYS A 257 -14.18 -11.22 -21.94
CA LYS A 257 -15.49 -10.53 -21.88
C LYS A 257 -15.40 -9.02 -22.01
N ASN A 258 -14.34 -8.40 -21.48
CA ASN A 258 -14.14 -6.95 -21.60
C ASN A 258 -13.78 -6.49 -23.03
N ASN A 259 -13.45 -7.42 -23.94
CA ASN A 259 -13.16 -7.12 -25.34
C ASN A 259 -14.33 -7.46 -26.29
N ASP A 260 -15.38 -8.15 -25.82
CA ASP A 260 -16.48 -8.67 -26.64
C ASP A 260 -17.88 -8.22 -26.16
N GLU A 261 -18.03 -6.94 -25.79
CA GLU A 261 -19.35 -6.30 -25.84
C GLU A 261 -19.55 -5.63 -27.21
N GLY A 262 -19.86 -6.48 -28.20
CA GLY A 262 -20.34 -6.00 -29.49
C GLY A 262 -20.13 -6.91 -30.70
N SER A 263 -20.49 -8.20 -30.63
CA SER A 263 -21.14 -8.95 -31.74
C SER A 263 -21.14 -10.48 -31.52
N LYS A 264 -22.31 -11.11 -31.68
CA LYS A 264 -22.43 -12.53 -32.07
C LYS A 264 -22.10 -12.61 -33.59
N PRO A 265 -21.55 -13.72 -34.15
CA PRO A 265 -22.22 -15.03 -34.12
C PRO A 265 -21.35 -16.33 -34.19
N ASN A 266 -22.04 -17.44 -33.89
CA ASN A 266 -21.98 -18.83 -34.39
C ASN A 266 -20.68 -19.57 -34.76
N SER A 267 -20.57 -20.74 -34.12
CA SER A 267 -20.13 -22.06 -34.61
C SER A 267 -18.96 -22.18 -35.60
N ALA A 268 -17.85 -22.74 -35.13
CA ALA A 268 -17.22 -23.93 -35.71
C ALA A 268 -16.11 -24.43 -34.78
N ARG A 269 -16.04 -25.75 -34.60
CA ARG A 269 -14.85 -26.43 -34.06
C ARG A 269 -13.66 -26.10 -34.95
N ASN A 270 -12.54 -25.74 -34.36
CA ASN A 270 -11.22 -26.14 -34.86
C ASN A 270 -10.24 -26.23 -33.68
N ASN A 271 -9.65 -27.42 -33.55
CA ASN A 271 -8.45 -27.66 -32.75
C ASN A 271 -7.33 -26.81 -33.35
N ILE A 272 -6.73 -25.95 -32.53
CA ILE A 272 -5.41 -25.38 -32.79
C ILE A 272 -4.63 -25.54 -31.48
N ASP A 273 -3.40 -26.02 -31.65
CA ASP A 273 -2.47 -26.49 -30.67
C ASP A 273 -2.34 -25.62 -29.42
N ARG A 274 -2.38 -26.31 -28.28
CA ARG A 274 -1.89 -25.78 -27.01
C ARG A 274 -0.37 -25.85 -27.08
N ASP A 275 0.27 -24.76 -27.43
CA ASP A 275 1.54 -24.33 -26.84
C ASP A 275 1.84 -22.91 -27.33
N GLU A 276 2.40 -22.11 -26.43
CA GLU A 276 2.88 -20.74 -26.56
C GLU A 276 1.98 -19.60 -26.05
N CYS A 277 2.62 -18.76 -25.22
CA CYS A 277 2.23 -17.46 -24.67
C CYS A 277 1.20 -17.49 -23.52
N VAL A 278 1.49 -16.95 -22.33
CA VAL A 278 1.91 -15.56 -22.09
C VAL A 278 2.93 -15.48 -20.95
N SER A 279 4.22 -15.49 -21.28
CA SER A 279 5.29 -14.95 -20.46
C SER A 279 5.69 -13.61 -21.07
N ASN A 280 5.19 -12.50 -20.47
CA ASN A 280 5.76 -11.15 -20.47
C ASN A 280 4.63 -10.14 -20.25
N ILE A 281 4.21 -9.99 -18.99
CA ILE A 281 3.58 -8.74 -18.56
C ILE A 281 4.75 -7.79 -18.27
N PRO A 282 4.85 -6.62 -18.92
CA PRO A 282 5.96 -5.71 -18.70
C PRO A 282 5.95 -5.21 -17.25
N LEU A 283 7.01 -5.50 -16.51
CA LEU A 283 7.24 -5.06 -15.13
C LEU A 283 7.44 -3.54 -15.12
N ILE A 284 6.45 -2.79 -14.61
CA ILE A 284 6.57 -1.34 -14.45
C ILE A 284 7.37 -1.08 -13.16
N THR A 285 8.60 -0.58 -13.30
CA THR A 285 9.44 -0.17 -12.16
C THR A 285 9.26 1.32 -11.89
N ILE A 286 8.65 1.68 -10.76
CA ILE A 286 8.47 3.07 -10.34
C ILE A 286 9.67 3.49 -9.48
N ASN A 287 10.49 4.42 -9.98
CA ASN A 287 11.62 4.97 -9.25
C ASN A 287 11.23 6.33 -8.65
N TYR A 288 11.14 6.46 -7.33
CA TYR A 288 10.92 7.73 -6.63
C TYR A 288 12.27 8.32 -6.17
N GLY A 289 12.42 9.65 -6.19
CA GLY A 289 13.52 10.32 -5.47
C GLY A 289 14.93 10.28 -6.08
N LYS A 290 15.12 10.05 -7.39
CA LYS A 290 16.43 10.39 -8.02
C LYS A 290 16.56 11.91 -8.14
N ASN A 291 17.42 12.48 -7.28
CA ASN A 291 17.78 13.89 -7.17
C ASN A 291 18.13 14.60 -8.49
N SER A 292 17.13 15.20 -9.12
CA SER A 292 17.32 16.38 -9.98
C SER A 292 16.04 17.20 -9.89
N VAL A 293 16.09 18.38 -9.29
CA VAL A 293 14.97 19.34 -9.26
C VAL A 293 14.76 19.81 -10.71
N LEU A 294 13.92 19.09 -11.44
CA LEU A 294 13.58 19.39 -12.84
C LEU A 294 12.41 20.36 -12.95
N ILE A 295 11.70 20.64 -11.85
CA ILE A 295 10.47 21.43 -11.85
C ILE A 295 10.52 22.49 -10.74
N GLU A 296 10.35 23.75 -11.14
CA GLU A 296 10.20 24.91 -10.25
C GLU A 296 8.72 25.30 -10.17
N ARG A 297 8.22 25.59 -8.97
CA ARG A 297 6.82 25.99 -8.76
C ARG A 297 6.75 27.47 -8.41
N THR A 298 5.80 28.19 -9.02
CA THR A 298 5.56 29.59 -8.68
C THR A 298 4.58 29.73 -7.52
N LYS A 299 4.64 30.86 -6.79
CA LYS A 299 3.84 31.07 -5.57
C LYS A 299 2.35 31.15 -5.87
N GLU A 300 1.98 31.69 -7.04
CA GLU A 300 0.59 31.87 -7.48
C GLU A 300 -0.13 30.53 -7.72
N MET A 301 0.61 29.43 -7.89
CA MET A 301 0.03 28.09 -8.07
C MET A 301 -0.44 27.43 -6.79
N LEU A 302 0.14 27.80 -5.63
CA LEU A 302 -0.19 27.18 -4.35
C LEU A 302 -1.66 27.38 -3.98
N GLU A 303 -2.25 28.51 -4.39
CA GLU A 303 -3.65 28.84 -4.11
C GLU A 303 -4.62 28.13 -5.07
N ILE A 304 -4.18 27.80 -6.29
CA ILE A 304 -5.09 27.30 -7.34
C ILE A 304 -4.99 25.78 -7.49
N ARG A 305 -3.77 25.24 -7.57
CA ARG A 305 -3.47 23.81 -7.69
C ARG A 305 -2.10 23.50 -7.06
N PRO A 306 -2.04 23.24 -5.75
CA PRO A 306 -0.77 23.11 -5.02
C PRO A 306 0.03 21.85 -5.37
N TYR A 307 -0.63 20.82 -5.90
CA TYR A 307 -0.05 19.51 -6.13
C TYR A 307 0.19 19.24 -7.61
N ILE A 308 1.41 18.77 -7.91
CA ILE A 308 1.78 18.25 -9.23
C ILE A 308 2.59 16.97 -9.06
N VAL A 309 2.24 15.96 -9.87
CA VAL A 309 2.96 14.68 -9.93
C VAL A 309 3.48 14.51 -11.35
N CYS A 310 4.76 14.20 -11.50
CA CYS A 310 5.39 13.93 -12.78
C CYS A 310 6.10 12.59 -12.72
N CYS A 311 5.90 11.76 -13.76
CA CYS A 311 6.59 10.49 -13.92
C CYS A 311 7.22 10.43 -15.31
N VAL A 312 8.40 9.82 -15.40
CA VAL A 312 9.07 9.55 -16.66
C VAL A 312 9.01 8.05 -16.91
N LEU A 313 8.29 7.66 -17.95
CA LEU A 313 8.25 6.27 -18.40
C LEU A 313 9.52 5.97 -19.21
N LYS A 314 10.40 5.15 -18.65
CA LYS A 314 11.60 4.65 -19.33
C LYS A 314 11.25 3.42 -20.17
N ASP A 315 12.00 3.21 -21.25
CA ASP A 315 11.87 2.05 -22.14
C ASP A 315 10.49 1.90 -22.83
N CYS A 316 9.75 3.00 -22.95
CA CYS A 316 8.53 3.06 -23.75
C CYS A 316 8.82 3.52 -25.19
N SER A 317 8.79 2.59 -26.14
CA SER A 317 8.73 2.91 -27.57
C SER A 317 7.27 3.01 -28.03
N LEU A 318 6.78 4.23 -28.23
CA LEU A 318 5.43 4.47 -28.74
C LEU A 318 5.45 4.57 -30.27
N ASN A 319 4.75 3.67 -30.95
CA ASN A 319 4.44 3.78 -32.39
C ASN A 319 3.12 4.55 -32.59
N ALA A 320 2.78 4.93 -33.83
CA ALA A 320 1.60 5.75 -34.12
C ALA A 320 0.28 5.14 -33.59
N GLU A 321 0.13 3.81 -33.70
CA GLU A 321 -1.04 3.09 -33.19
C GLU A 321 -1.13 3.10 -31.66
N LYS A 322 -0.02 2.83 -30.97
CA LYS A 322 0.05 2.89 -29.51
C LYS A 322 -0.16 4.31 -28.97
N ILE A 323 0.23 5.35 -29.71
CA ILE A 323 -0.08 6.74 -29.35
C ILE A 323 -1.61 6.96 -29.38
N LYS A 324 -2.30 6.48 -30.41
CA LYS A 324 -3.77 6.58 -30.47
C LYS A 324 -4.44 5.84 -29.31
N GLN A 325 -3.93 4.66 -28.97
CA GLN A 325 -4.39 3.90 -27.81
C GLN A 325 -4.13 4.65 -26.49
N LEU A 326 -2.93 5.22 -26.32
CA LEU A 326 -2.57 6.01 -25.14
C LEU A 326 -3.49 7.23 -24.97
N LEU A 327 -3.76 7.95 -26.05
CA LEU A 327 -4.68 9.10 -26.03
C LEU A 327 -6.11 8.67 -25.68
N ASN A 328 -6.56 7.50 -26.15
CA ASN A 328 -7.86 6.95 -25.79
C ASN A 328 -7.93 6.58 -24.30
N ILE A 329 -6.88 5.95 -23.77
CA ILE A 329 -6.76 5.63 -22.34
C ILE A 329 -6.78 6.92 -21.51
N GLN A 330 -6.00 7.94 -21.91
CA GLN A 330 -5.97 9.23 -21.23
C GLN A 330 -7.35 9.89 -21.20
N ASN A 331 -8.11 9.83 -22.30
CA ASN A 331 -9.47 10.34 -22.34
C ASN A 331 -10.42 9.55 -21.42
N LYS A 332 -10.31 8.22 -21.38
CA LYS A 332 -11.09 7.37 -20.45
C LYS A 332 -10.75 7.65 -18.97
N LEU A 333 -9.48 7.87 -18.65
CA LEU A 333 -9.06 8.24 -17.29
C LEU A 333 -9.57 9.62 -16.91
N HIS A 334 -9.60 10.55 -17.86
CA HIS A 334 -10.17 11.87 -17.66
C HIS A 334 -11.67 11.86 -17.37
N SER A 335 -12.44 11.01 -18.05
CA SER A 335 -13.89 10.88 -17.82
C SER A 335 -14.21 10.11 -16.54
N SER A 336 -13.39 9.13 -16.16
CA SER A 336 -13.59 8.30 -14.96
C SER A 336 -12.89 8.89 -13.73
N VAL A 337 -11.60 8.58 -13.55
CA VAL A 337 -10.82 8.89 -12.34
C VAL A 337 -10.68 10.38 -12.08
N CYS A 338 -10.62 11.20 -13.14
CA CYS A 338 -10.49 12.65 -12.97
C CYS A 338 -11.82 13.40 -12.90
N GLU A 339 -12.96 12.70 -12.82
CA GLU A 339 -14.33 13.25 -12.81
C GLU A 339 -14.51 14.32 -13.89
N GLU A 340 -14.38 13.92 -15.15
CA GLU A 340 -14.40 14.86 -16.29
C GLU A 340 -13.37 15.99 -16.11
N ARG A 341 -12.15 15.68 -15.66
CA ARG A 341 -11.03 16.63 -15.44
C ARG A 341 -11.30 17.72 -14.38
N THR A 342 -12.31 17.56 -13.53
CA THR A 342 -12.66 18.51 -12.47
C THR A 342 -11.73 18.39 -11.25
N ILE A 343 -11.30 17.18 -10.90
CA ILE A 343 -10.43 16.95 -9.75
C ILE A 343 -8.96 16.97 -10.17
N ALA A 344 -8.63 16.31 -11.27
CA ALA A 344 -7.26 16.15 -11.75
C ALA A 344 -7.15 16.36 -13.26
N SER A 345 -5.93 16.59 -13.75
CA SER A 345 -5.68 16.72 -15.18
C SER A 345 -4.37 16.01 -15.51
N ILE A 346 -4.43 15.09 -16.47
CA ILE A 346 -3.31 14.26 -16.90
C ILE A 346 -2.81 14.81 -18.24
N GLY A 347 -1.51 15.05 -18.35
CA GLY A 347 -0.86 15.51 -19.58
C GLY A 347 0.36 14.66 -19.90
N THR A 348 0.43 14.12 -21.11
CA THR A 348 1.57 13.34 -21.61
C THR A 348 2.42 14.17 -22.55
N HIS A 349 3.75 14.15 -22.38
CA HIS A 349 4.68 14.94 -23.18
C HIS A 349 5.83 14.06 -23.67
N ASN A 350 6.43 14.40 -24.81
CA ASN A 350 7.65 13.77 -25.26
C ASN A 350 8.83 14.32 -24.44
N PHE A 351 9.42 13.48 -23.60
CA PHE A 351 10.53 13.86 -22.72
C PHE A 351 11.72 14.49 -23.45
N ARG A 352 12.05 14.05 -24.67
CA ARG A 352 13.17 14.59 -25.47
C ARG A 352 12.94 16.04 -25.94
N ARG A 353 11.70 16.52 -25.91
CA ARG A 353 11.34 17.88 -26.33
C ARG A 353 11.23 18.87 -25.17
N LEU A 354 11.33 18.39 -23.93
CA LEU A 354 11.27 19.22 -22.73
C LEU A 354 12.66 19.75 -22.39
N GLN A 355 12.76 21.03 -22.03
CA GLN A 355 14.00 21.66 -21.58
C GLN A 355 13.85 22.04 -20.10
N PRO A 356 14.56 21.35 -19.17
CA PRO A 356 14.52 21.72 -17.76
C PRO A 356 15.38 22.97 -17.43
N PRO A 357 15.08 23.73 -16.36
CA PRO A 357 14.02 23.49 -15.39
C PRO A 357 12.63 23.87 -15.93
N LEU A 358 11.66 23.00 -15.71
CA LEU A 358 10.28 23.19 -16.09
C LEU A 358 9.58 24.08 -15.06
N ILE A 359 8.90 25.12 -15.50
CA ILE A 359 8.18 26.02 -14.58
C ILE A 359 6.70 25.60 -14.51
N TYR A 360 6.25 25.19 -13.33
CA TYR A 360 4.84 25.00 -13.00
C TYR A 360 4.29 26.28 -12.37
N GLY A 361 3.68 27.13 -13.19
CA GLY A 361 3.21 28.45 -12.75
C GLY A 361 1.89 28.87 -13.40
N ALA A 362 1.22 29.83 -12.75
CA ALA A 362 0.01 30.46 -13.25
C ALA A 362 0.39 31.83 -13.84
N VAL A 363 0.18 32.01 -15.14
CA VAL A 363 0.48 33.26 -15.85
C VAL A 363 -0.83 33.93 -16.25
N ASP A 364 -0.81 35.26 -16.32
CA ASP A 364 -1.94 36.02 -16.84
C ASP A 364 -2.28 35.60 -18.29
N PRO A 365 -3.57 35.38 -18.63
CA PRO A 365 -3.99 34.97 -19.97
C PRO A 365 -3.56 35.92 -21.10
N ASP A 366 -3.34 37.21 -20.82
CA ASP A 366 -2.89 38.20 -21.80
C ASP A 366 -1.38 38.10 -22.09
N VAL A 367 -0.60 37.59 -21.12
CA VAL A 367 0.87 37.44 -21.23
C VAL A 367 1.26 36.07 -21.77
N LEU A 368 0.42 35.07 -21.58
CA LEU A 368 0.69 33.69 -21.98
C LEU A 368 0.58 33.52 -23.51
N MET A 369 1.71 33.24 -24.18
CA MET A 369 1.76 32.98 -25.62
C MET A 369 1.91 31.49 -25.92
N ILE A 370 0.94 30.90 -26.64
CA ILE A 370 0.87 29.46 -26.95
C ILE A 370 0.75 29.25 -28.46
N THR A 371 1.32 28.17 -28.98
CA THR A 371 1.06 27.69 -30.35
C THR A 371 0.10 26.50 -30.29
N PRO A 372 -1.19 26.68 -30.63
CA PRO A 372 -2.18 25.60 -30.56
C PRO A 372 -1.90 24.51 -31.58
N LEU A 373 -2.41 23.31 -31.32
CA LEU A 373 -2.30 22.18 -32.23
C LEU A 373 -2.89 22.56 -33.61
N HIS A 374 -2.16 22.25 -34.69
CA HIS A 374 -2.52 22.58 -36.08
C HIS A 374 -2.54 24.08 -36.42
N ARG A 375 -1.96 24.94 -35.57
CA ARG A 375 -1.74 26.36 -35.89
C ARG A 375 -0.24 26.65 -35.93
N HIS A 376 0.17 27.51 -36.85
CA HIS A 376 1.58 27.90 -37.02
C HIS A 376 1.94 29.22 -36.32
N LYS A 377 0.94 29.99 -35.87
CA LYS A 377 1.14 31.28 -35.17
C LYS A 377 0.94 31.11 -33.66
N LYS A 378 1.77 31.83 -32.89
CA LYS A 378 1.57 32.00 -31.45
C LYS A 378 0.40 32.96 -31.23
N ILE A 379 -0.51 32.59 -30.34
CA ILE A 379 -1.66 33.41 -29.91
C ILE A 379 -1.64 33.57 -28.39
N SER A 380 -2.31 34.60 -27.88
CA SER A 380 -2.44 34.79 -26.43
C SER A 380 -3.41 33.76 -25.82
N GLY A 381 -3.27 33.50 -24.51
CA GLY A 381 -4.16 32.61 -23.77
C GLY A 381 -5.61 33.08 -23.82
N LYS A 382 -5.85 34.39 -23.78
CA LYS A 382 -7.18 35.00 -23.93
C LYS A 382 -7.78 34.77 -25.33
N GLU A 383 -6.98 34.96 -26.38
CA GLU A 383 -7.43 34.72 -27.75
C GLU A 383 -7.72 33.22 -27.99
N LEU A 384 -6.91 32.33 -27.42
CA LEU A 384 -7.16 30.89 -27.45
C LEU A 384 -8.49 30.54 -26.78
N LEU A 385 -8.75 31.10 -25.59
CA LEU A 385 -9.99 30.86 -24.84
C LEU A 385 -11.22 31.32 -25.64
N SER A 386 -11.15 32.51 -26.24
CA SER A 386 -12.22 33.06 -27.08
C SER A 386 -12.50 32.18 -28.32
N ASN A 387 -11.44 31.71 -28.98
CA ASN A 387 -11.57 30.81 -30.13
C ASN A 387 -12.24 29.47 -29.75
N LEU A 388 -11.84 28.89 -28.63
CA LEU A 388 -12.41 27.63 -28.13
C LEU A 388 -13.87 27.79 -27.68
N ALA A 389 -14.19 28.93 -27.06
CA ALA A 389 -15.56 29.31 -26.72
C ALA A 389 -16.46 29.36 -27.96
N ASN A 390 -15.99 30.02 -29.03
CA ASN A 390 -16.72 30.10 -30.29
C ASN A 390 -16.89 28.71 -30.94
N GLU A 391 -15.87 27.86 -30.91
CA GLU A 391 -15.93 26.50 -31.41
C GLU A 391 -16.94 25.64 -30.62
N ALA A 392 -16.94 25.74 -29.29
CA ALA A 392 -17.90 25.06 -28.43
C ALA A 392 -19.35 25.46 -28.74
N GLU A 393 -19.59 26.76 -28.96
CA GLU A 393 -20.90 27.29 -29.34
C GLU A 393 -21.36 26.78 -30.71
N LEU A 394 -20.44 26.73 -31.69
CA LEU A 394 -20.70 26.18 -33.02
C LEU A 394 -21.04 24.69 -32.97
N VAL A 395 -20.30 23.91 -32.19
CA VAL A 395 -20.59 22.47 -31.99
C VAL A 395 -21.92 22.27 -31.29
N ARG A 396 -22.22 23.05 -30.24
CA ARG A 396 -23.53 23.03 -29.55
C ARG A 396 -24.67 23.29 -30.53
N LYS A 397 -24.53 24.31 -31.39
CA LYS A 397 -25.53 24.65 -32.43
C LYS A 397 -25.65 23.54 -33.48
N LYS A 398 -24.54 22.98 -33.95
CA LYS A 398 -24.52 21.89 -34.94
C LYS A 398 -25.20 20.62 -34.40
N GLU A 399 -24.95 20.28 -33.14
CA GLU A 399 -25.51 19.10 -32.47
C GLU A 399 -26.89 19.35 -31.84
N LYS A 400 -27.46 20.55 -32.01
CA LYS A 400 -28.78 20.96 -31.47
C LYS A 400 -28.93 20.71 -29.96
N ARG A 401 -27.85 20.90 -29.19
CA ARG A 401 -27.88 20.73 -27.73
C ARG A 401 -28.32 22.01 -27.02
N ASN A 402 -29.09 21.86 -25.94
CA ASN A 402 -29.50 22.98 -25.08
C ASN A 402 -28.33 23.58 -24.28
N MET A 403 -27.36 22.75 -23.90
CA MET A 403 -26.17 23.17 -23.17
C MET A 403 -24.89 22.75 -23.90
N VAL A 404 -23.81 23.50 -23.69
CA VAL A 404 -22.46 23.14 -24.13
C VAL A 404 -22.05 21.84 -23.42
N SER A 405 -21.42 20.91 -24.13
CA SER A 405 -20.95 19.64 -23.55
C SER A 405 -20.02 19.89 -22.35
N ASN A 406 -20.10 19.04 -21.31
CA ASN A 406 -19.26 19.13 -20.11
C ASN A 406 -17.77 19.23 -20.43
N THR A 407 -17.33 18.56 -21.51
CA THR A 407 -15.97 18.64 -22.06
C THR A 407 -15.50 20.04 -22.43
N TYR A 408 -16.39 20.92 -22.91
CA TYR A 408 -16.06 22.31 -23.24
C TYR A 408 -16.33 23.25 -22.06
N ASN A 409 -17.28 22.94 -21.16
CA ASN A 409 -17.53 23.71 -19.94
C ASN A 409 -16.28 23.83 -19.05
N LEU A 410 -15.39 22.84 -19.09
CA LEU A 410 -14.10 22.84 -18.38
C LEU A 410 -13.10 23.87 -18.91
N MET A 411 -13.19 24.23 -20.19
CA MET A 411 -12.33 25.27 -20.78
C MET A 411 -12.68 26.66 -20.23
N TRP A 412 -13.93 26.87 -19.82
CA TRP A 412 -14.41 28.14 -19.28
C TRP A 412 -14.01 28.34 -17.81
N ILE A 413 -13.87 27.26 -17.05
CA ILE A 413 -13.70 27.33 -15.59
C ILE A 413 -12.21 27.44 -15.18
N ARG A 414 -11.23 27.13 -16.04
CA ARG A 414 -9.83 27.07 -15.61
C ARG A 414 -8.80 27.60 -16.61
N LYS A 415 -7.94 28.49 -16.09
CA LYS A 415 -6.69 28.97 -16.68
C LYS A 415 -5.93 27.79 -17.29
N ILE A 416 -5.63 27.89 -18.58
CA ILE A 416 -4.94 26.84 -19.32
C ILE A 416 -3.47 26.83 -18.86
N TYR A 417 -3.02 25.75 -18.23
CA TYR A 417 -1.66 25.63 -17.70
C TYR A 417 -0.76 24.89 -18.68
N TRP A 418 0.30 25.57 -19.13
CA TRP A 418 1.31 24.97 -20.00
C TRP A 418 2.70 25.20 -19.44
N TRP A 419 3.55 24.21 -19.65
CA TRP A 419 4.97 24.26 -19.34
C TRP A 419 5.68 25.17 -20.33
N LYS A 420 6.56 26.03 -19.83
CA LYS A 420 7.55 26.74 -20.65
C LYS A 420 8.82 25.90 -20.75
#